data_AF-A0A3M9M473-F1
#
_entry.id   AF-A0A3M9M473-F1
#
_cell.length_a   1.000
_cell.length_b   1.000
_cell.length_c   1.000
_cell.angle_alpha   90.00
_cell.angle_beta   90.00
_cell.angle_gamma   90.00
#
_symmetry.space_group_name_H-M   'P 1'
#
loop_
_entity.id
_entity.type
_entity.pdbx_description
1 polymer ?
#
loop_
_entity_poly.entity_id
_entity_poly.type
_entity_poly.pdbx_seq_one_letter_code
_entity_poly.pdbx_strand_id
1 'polypeptide(L)'
;MLAKLVLVLAVIIVGSFLWYFMKSKVSGAHQQVRDRAIEGNFGRAIAAKPATKHLAMMGRTLTLGADPQRAGELITHVASSDDRVTDIHPEQGAVVIQIDGSYPRIRALLLPDRTVVGVEAMTWEMGFPQGAAVWDRIATAISQAATHQGIPVGEGAREFVKGENASGRPEIWIVRVA
;
A
#
# COMPACT_ATOMS: atom_id res chain seq x y z
N MET A 1 -39.52 18.76 -34.51
CA MET A 1 -38.91 18.39 -33.21
C MET A 1 -37.77 17.38 -33.36
N LEU A 2 -37.91 16.34 -34.20
CA LEU A 2 -36.91 15.30 -34.42
C LEU A 2 -35.50 15.84 -34.77
N ALA A 3 -35.42 16.83 -35.68
CA ALA A 3 -34.14 17.41 -36.11
C ALA A 3 -33.35 18.11 -35.00
N LYS A 4 -34.04 18.74 -34.03
CA LYS A 4 -33.39 19.37 -32.86
C LYS A 4 -32.84 18.33 -31.90
N LEU A 5 -33.52 17.19 -31.77
CA LEU A 5 -33.14 16.09 -30.89
C LEU A 5 -31.92 15.34 -31.43
N VAL A 6 -31.84 15.14 -32.75
CA VAL A 6 -30.66 14.57 -33.43
C VAL A 6 -29.43 15.48 -33.30
N LEU A 7 -29.62 16.80 -33.39
CA LEU A 7 -28.52 17.76 -33.23
C LEU A 7 -27.94 17.73 -31.81
N VAL A 8 -28.79 17.69 -30.78
CA VAL A 8 -28.35 17.60 -29.38
C VAL A 8 -27.61 16.29 -29.12
N LEU A 9 -28.11 15.17 -29.64
CA LEU A 9 -27.45 13.88 -29.50
C LEU A 9 -26.06 13.87 -30.16
N ALA A 10 -25.94 14.46 -31.35
CA ALA A 10 -24.67 14.58 -32.06
C ALA A 10 -23.65 15.43 -31.28
N VAL A 11 -24.10 16.53 -30.66
CA VAL A 11 -23.22 17.38 -29.83
C VAL A 11 -22.71 16.64 -28.59
N ILE A 12 -23.57 15.83 -27.94
CA ILE A 12 -23.16 15.02 -26.76
C ILE A 12 -22.15 13.95 -27.16
N ILE A 13 -22.35 13.28 -28.29
CA ILE A 13 -21.44 12.23 -28.79
C ILE A 13 -20.09 12.85 -29.16
N VAL A 14 -20.09 13.96 -29.92
CA VAL A 14 -18.86 14.65 -30.32
C VAL A 14 -18.13 15.23 -29.11
N GLY A 15 -18.85 15.83 -28.16
CA GLY A 15 -18.28 16.30 -26.90
C GLY A 15 -17.66 15.18 -26.06
N SER A 16 -18.29 14.00 -26.02
CA SER A 16 -17.76 12.83 -25.31
C SER A 16 -16.51 12.27 -25.99
N PHE A 17 -16.47 12.26 -27.33
CA PHE A 17 -15.27 11.86 -28.08
C PHE A 17 -14.12 12.85 -27.91
N LEU A 18 -14.39 14.16 -27.94
CA LEU A 18 -13.39 15.19 -27.68
C LEU A 18 -12.85 15.10 -26.24
N TRP A 19 -13.70 14.85 -25.25
CA TRP A 19 -13.28 14.61 -23.87
C TRP A 19 -12.42 13.35 -23.75
N TYR A 20 -12.81 12.25 -24.41
CA TYR A 20 -12.04 11.01 -24.43
C TYR A 20 -10.66 11.20 -25.09
N PHE A 21 -10.59 11.94 -26.19
CA PHE A 21 -9.33 12.25 -26.87
C PHE A 21 -8.45 13.25 -26.10
N MET A 22 -9.04 14.23 -25.40
CA MET A 22 -8.31 15.11 -24.49
C MET A 22 -7.74 14.34 -23.29
N LYS A 23 -8.48 13.39 -22.73
CA LYS A 23 -7.99 12.52 -21.64
C LYS A 23 -6.93 11.52 -22.14
N SER A 24 -7.01 11.10 -23.39
CA SER A 24 -6.02 10.21 -24.05
C SER A 24 -4.66 10.89 -24.29
N LYS A 25 -4.60 12.22 -24.40
CA LYS A 25 -3.31 12.95 -24.59
C LYS A 25 -2.41 13.03 -23.35
N VAL A 26 -2.80 12.44 -22.22
CA VAL A 26 -1.92 12.30 -21.04
C VAL A 26 -1.00 11.06 -21.13
N SER A 27 -1.10 10.23 -22.18
CA SER A 27 -0.23 9.05 -22.33
C SER A 27 1.18 9.33 -22.88
N GLY A 28 1.46 10.54 -23.39
CA GLY A 28 2.78 10.91 -23.92
C GLY A 28 3.86 11.16 -22.86
N ALA A 29 3.47 11.56 -21.64
CA ALA A 29 4.41 11.80 -20.55
C ALA A 29 4.97 10.49 -19.96
N HIS A 30 4.24 9.37 -20.07
CA HIS A 30 4.69 8.08 -19.54
C HIS A 30 5.68 7.36 -20.47
N GLN A 31 5.63 7.58 -21.78
CA GLN A 31 6.64 7.04 -22.71
C GLN A 31 7.96 7.81 -22.64
N GLN A 32 7.92 9.14 -22.47
CA GLN A 32 9.14 9.94 -22.34
C GLN A 32 9.89 9.69 -21.02
N VAL A 33 9.19 9.26 -19.96
CA VAL A 33 9.83 8.84 -18.70
C VAL A 33 10.41 7.44 -18.79
N ARG A 34 9.80 6.55 -19.58
CA ARG A 34 10.31 5.17 -19.77
C ARG A 34 11.60 5.12 -20.58
N ASP A 35 11.69 5.91 -21.66
CA ASP A 35 12.88 5.88 -22.52
C ASP A 35 14.01 6.77 -21.99
N ARG A 36 13.70 7.82 -21.20
CA ARG A 36 14.70 8.73 -20.59
C ARG A 36 15.25 8.25 -19.23
N ALA A 37 14.67 7.20 -18.64
CA ALA A 37 15.21 6.54 -17.45
C ALA A 37 16.43 5.63 -17.73
N ILE A 38 16.67 5.30 -19.01
CA ILE A 38 17.75 4.41 -19.44
C ILE A 38 19.09 5.17 -19.57
N GLU A 39 19.10 6.50 -19.70
CA GLU A 39 20.29 7.30 -20.05
C GLU A 39 20.92 8.17 -18.96
N GLY A 40 20.62 7.93 -17.68
CA GLY A 40 21.59 8.25 -16.63
C GLY A 40 21.09 9.09 -15.46
N ASN A 41 21.46 8.62 -14.28
CA ASN A 41 21.59 9.25 -12.95
C ASN A 41 20.55 10.26 -12.39
N PHE A 42 19.69 10.90 -13.18
CA PHE A 42 18.64 11.80 -12.69
C PHE A 42 17.40 11.06 -12.16
N GLY A 43 17.09 9.87 -12.71
CA GLY A 43 15.97 9.04 -12.28
C GLY A 43 16.11 8.51 -10.85
N ARG A 44 17.33 8.23 -10.37
CA ARG A 44 17.57 7.77 -9.00
C ARG A 44 17.32 8.86 -7.96
N ALA A 45 17.69 10.12 -8.23
CA ALA A 45 17.50 11.22 -7.27
C ALA A 45 16.03 11.67 -7.14
N ILE A 46 15.28 11.64 -8.25
CA ILE A 46 13.84 11.99 -8.25
C ILE A 46 12.99 10.80 -7.76
N ALA A 47 13.35 9.55 -8.08
CA ALA A 47 12.70 8.37 -7.51
C ALA A 47 13.05 8.16 -6.03
N ALA A 48 14.22 8.63 -5.56
CA ALA A 48 14.64 8.46 -4.17
C ALA A 48 13.67 9.13 -3.18
N LYS A 49 13.23 10.37 -3.40
CA LYS A 49 12.38 11.09 -2.42
C LYS A 49 11.01 10.42 -2.21
N PRO A 50 10.23 10.09 -3.27
CA PRO A 50 9.00 9.31 -3.10
C PRO A 50 9.27 7.94 -2.51
N ALA A 51 10.32 7.24 -2.94
CA ALA A 51 10.67 5.92 -2.41
C ALA A 51 11.01 5.97 -0.91
N THR A 52 11.72 6.99 -0.42
CA THR A 52 12.01 7.16 1.01
C THR A 52 10.73 7.38 1.83
N LYS A 53 9.77 8.17 1.33
CA LYS A 53 8.50 8.37 2.02
C LYS A 53 7.69 7.07 2.12
N HIS A 54 7.56 6.34 1.01
CA HIS A 54 6.81 5.08 0.99
C HIS A 54 7.54 4.01 1.82
N LEU A 55 8.87 3.99 1.83
CA LEU A 55 9.66 3.15 2.73
C LEU A 55 9.40 3.48 4.20
N ALA A 56 9.33 4.75 4.57
CA ALA A 56 9.01 5.16 5.93
C ALA A 56 7.59 4.72 6.34
N MET A 57 6.62 4.84 5.43
CA MET A 57 5.27 4.32 5.64
C MET A 57 5.30 2.80 5.85
N MET A 58 5.98 2.05 4.97
CA MET A 58 6.13 0.60 5.10
C MET A 58 6.84 0.20 6.39
N GLY A 59 7.81 0.99 6.82
CA GLY A 59 8.58 0.76 8.05
C GLY A 59 7.78 1.02 9.31
N ARG A 60 6.68 1.77 9.24
CA ARG A 60 5.84 2.06 10.41
C ARG A 60 5.39 0.77 11.08
N THR A 61 5.57 0.69 12.39
CA THR A 61 5.08 -0.40 13.24
C THR A 61 4.26 0.14 14.38
N LEU A 62 3.27 -0.63 14.85
CA LEU A 62 2.51 -0.31 16.04
C LEU A 62 2.73 -1.37 17.11
N THR A 63 2.80 -0.93 18.35
CA THR A 63 2.81 -1.78 19.55
C THR A 63 1.56 -1.48 20.36
N LEU A 64 0.67 -2.46 20.50
CA LEU A 64 -0.56 -2.34 21.28
C LEU A 64 -0.37 -2.98 22.66
N GLY A 65 -0.61 -2.21 23.72
CA GLY A 65 -0.55 -2.67 25.11
C GLY A 65 -1.87 -3.30 25.57
N ALA A 66 -2.29 -4.38 24.91
CA ALA A 66 -3.48 -5.15 25.26
C ALA A 66 -3.18 -6.65 25.20
N ASP A 67 -4.07 -7.45 25.80
CA ASP A 67 -3.97 -8.90 25.70
C ASP A 67 -4.04 -9.37 24.22
N PRO A 68 -3.38 -10.49 23.89
CA PRO A 68 -3.32 -11.07 22.53
C PRO A 68 -4.66 -11.16 21.81
N GLN A 69 -5.69 -11.58 22.53
CA GLN A 69 -6.99 -11.85 21.93
C GLN A 69 -7.66 -10.55 21.54
N ARG A 70 -7.76 -9.60 22.48
CA ARG A 70 -8.36 -8.28 22.23
C ARG A 70 -7.62 -7.51 21.13
N ALA A 71 -6.29 -7.53 21.14
CA ALA A 71 -5.49 -6.88 20.12
C ALA A 71 -5.69 -7.54 18.74
N GLY A 72 -5.72 -8.87 18.67
CA GLY A 72 -5.97 -9.62 17.45
C GLY A 72 -7.35 -9.36 16.85
N GLU A 73 -8.39 -9.32 17.70
CA GLU A 73 -9.77 -9.00 17.29
C GLU A 73 -9.87 -7.57 16.74
N LEU A 74 -9.29 -6.57 17.43
CA LEU A 74 -9.23 -5.18 16.96
C LEU A 74 -8.55 -5.09 15.58
N ILE A 75 -7.36 -5.67 15.44
CA ILE A 75 -6.58 -5.61 14.20
C ILE A 75 -7.35 -6.27 13.06
N THR A 76 -7.95 -7.43 13.30
CA THR A 76 -8.75 -8.17 12.31
C THR A 76 -9.97 -7.36 11.88
N HIS A 77 -10.68 -6.76 12.85
CA HIS A 77 -11.86 -5.94 12.57
C HIS A 77 -11.52 -4.69 11.75
N VAL A 78 -10.42 -4.01 12.07
CA VAL A 78 -10.00 -2.82 11.33
C VAL A 78 -9.49 -3.19 9.94
N ALA A 79 -8.64 -4.22 9.83
CA ALA A 79 -8.08 -4.64 8.54
C ALA A 79 -9.17 -5.13 7.57
N SER A 80 -10.19 -5.84 8.06
CA SER A 80 -11.28 -6.33 7.20
C SER A 80 -12.18 -5.24 6.64
N SER A 81 -12.04 -4.00 7.10
CA SER A 81 -12.78 -2.84 6.59
C SER A 81 -12.13 -2.18 5.36
N ASP A 82 -10.87 -2.49 5.04
CA ASP A 82 -10.18 -1.97 3.86
C ASP A 82 -10.38 -2.92 2.67
N ASP A 83 -10.86 -2.39 1.55
CA ASP A 83 -11.24 -3.13 0.34
C ASP A 83 -10.05 -3.80 -0.36
N ARG A 84 -8.83 -3.35 -0.05
CA ARG A 84 -7.58 -3.92 -0.61
C ARG A 84 -6.99 -5.03 0.23
N VAL A 85 -7.52 -5.27 1.43
CA VAL A 85 -7.15 -6.44 2.23
C VAL A 85 -7.85 -7.66 1.64
N THR A 86 -7.05 -8.58 1.10
CA THR A 86 -7.56 -9.75 0.39
C THR A 86 -7.65 -10.99 1.25
N ASP A 87 -6.86 -11.05 2.32
CA ASP A 87 -6.84 -12.20 3.22
C ASP A 87 -6.38 -11.80 4.62
N ILE A 88 -7.02 -12.40 5.64
CA ILE A 88 -6.65 -12.29 7.05
C ILE A 88 -6.77 -13.68 7.66
N HIS A 89 -5.67 -14.22 8.15
CA HIS A 89 -5.65 -15.53 8.77
C HIS A 89 -4.75 -15.58 10.00
N PRO A 90 -5.09 -16.42 10.99
CA PRO A 90 -4.22 -16.68 12.11
C PRO A 90 -3.04 -17.56 11.69
N GLU A 91 -1.87 -17.26 12.25
CA GLU A 91 -0.69 -18.14 12.29
C GLU A 91 -0.28 -18.34 13.75
N GLN A 92 0.66 -19.25 14.02
CA GLN A 92 1.10 -19.54 15.39
C GLN A 92 1.63 -18.26 16.09
N GLY A 93 0.86 -17.76 17.06
CA GLY A 93 1.18 -16.54 17.81
C GLY A 93 1.08 -15.24 16.98
N ALA A 94 0.39 -15.25 15.84
CA ALA A 94 0.27 -14.07 14.99
C ALA A 94 -1.04 -14.00 14.20
N VAL A 95 -1.39 -12.80 13.74
CA VAL A 95 -2.36 -12.59 12.66
C VAL A 95 -1.61 -12.06 11.44
N VAL A 96 -1.83 -12.69 10.30
CA VAL A 96 -1.26 -12.27 9.00
C VAL A 96 -2.34 -11.59 8.19
N ILE A 97 -1.99 -10.46 7.59
CA ILE A 97 -2.85 -9.67 6.71
C ILE A 97 -2.14 -9.54 5.36
N GLN A 98 -2.83 -9.91 4.28
CA GLN A 98 -2.34 -9.74 2.92
C GLN A 98 -3.13 -8.65 2.21
N ILE A 99 -2.39 -7.76 1.54
CA ILE A 99 -2.94 -6.69 0.71
C ILE A 99 -2.72 -7.05 -0.76
N ASP A 100 -3.72 -6.74 -1.60
CA ASP A 100 -3.71 -6.95 -3.05
C ASP A 100 -3.32 -8.38 -3.49
N GLY A 101 -3.69 -9.39 -2.71
CA GLY A 101 -3.55 -10.81 -3.05
C GLY A 101 -2.18 -11.42 -2.77
N SER A 102 -1.19 -10.64 -2.31
CA SER A 102 0.09 -11.22 -1.89
C SER A 102 0.96 -10.27 -1.06
N TYR A 103 1.23 -9.07 -1.56
CA TYR A 103 2.13 -8.10 -0.94
C TYR A 103 1.55 -6.69 -0.98
N PRO A 104 1.73 -5.91 0.10
CA PRO A 104 2.54 -6.23 1.27
C PRO A 104 1.89 -7.23 2.23
N ARG A 105 2.74 -8.02 2.90
CA ARG A 105 2.37 -8.95 3.95
C ARG A 105 2.63 -8.29 5.29
N ILE A 106 1.58 -8.09 6.07
CA ILE A 106 1.64 -7.52 7.41
C ILE A 106 1.52 -8.64 8.42
N ARG A 107 2.32 -8.58 9.48
CA ARG A 107 2.28 -9.55 10.58
C ARG A 107 2.04 -8.81 11.89
N ALA A 108 0.99 -9.20 12.60
CA ALA A 108 0.72 -8.82 13.98
C ALA A 108 1.15 -9.95 14.91
N LEU A 109 2.29 -9.79 15.58
CA LEU A 109 2.80 -10.74 16.57
C LEU A 109 2.06 -10.55 17.88
N LEU A 110 1.33 -11.57 18.33
CA LEU A 110 0.50 -11.56 19.53
C LEU A 110 1.32 -12.07 20.73
N LEU A 111 2.02 -11.17 21.42
CA LEU A 111 2.82 -11.52 22.61
C LEU A 111 1.97 -11.38 23.88
N PRO A 112 2.28 -12.12 24.96
CA PRO A 112 1.46 -12.13 26.19
C PRO A 112 1.18 -10.75 26.81
N ASP A 113 2.10 -9.80 26.65
CA ASP A 113 2.05 -8.46 27.23
C ASP A 113 1.75 -7.35 26.21
N ARG A 114 1.89 -7.63 24.91
CA ARG A 114 1.76 -6.64 23.84
C ARG A 114 1.58 -7.27 22.47
N THR A 115 0.98 -6.55 21.54
CA THR A 115 0.93 -6.95 20.14
C THR A 115 1.79 -6.02 19.28
N VAL A 116 2.70 -6.57 18.47
CA VAL A 116 3.53 -5.79 17.56
C VAL A 116 3.10 -6.06 16.13
N VAL A 117 2.56 -5.04 15.46
CA VAL A 117 2.10 -5.12 14.07
C VAL A 117 2.97 -4.27 13.15
N GLY A 118 3.31 -4.83 11.99
CA GLY A 118 4.07 -4.13 10.96
C GLY A 118 4.21 -4.97 9.70
N VAL A 119 4.70 -4.35 8.63
CA VAL A 119 5.03 -5.05 7.40
C VAL A 119 6.15 -6.05 7.67
N GLU A 120 5.95 -7.30 7.24
CA GLU A 120 6.95 -8.38 7.23
C GLU A 120 7.71 -8.39 5.91
N ALA A 121 6.98 -8.25 4.81
CA ALA A 121 7.53 -8.28 3.47
C ALA A 121 6.71 -7.42 2.49
N MET A 122 7.36 -6.91 1.46
CA MET A 122 6.74 -6.07 0.43
C MET A 122 7.37 -6.30 -0.94
N THR A 123 6.60 -6.05 -1.99
CA THR A 123 7.12 -5.99 -3.35
C THR A 123 7.62 -4.61 -3.69
N TRP A 124 8.72 -4.58 -4.43
CA TRP A 124 9.32 -3.38 -5.01
C TRP A 124 9.13 -3.41 -6.52
N GLU A 125 8.33 -2.48 -7.02
CA GLU A 125 8.02 -2.39 -8.45
C GLU A 125 8.12 -0.95 -8.90
N MET A 126 8.61 -0.74 -10.13
CA MET A 126 8.70 0.57 -10.76
C MET A 126 9.44 1.64 -9.91
N GLY A 127 10.31 1.22 -9.00
CA GLY A 127 11.12 2.10 -8.14
C GLY A 127 10.50 2.49 -6.80
N PHE A 128 9.40 1.86 -6.36
CA PHE A 128 8.76 2.13 -5.08
C PHE A 128 8.14 0.86 -4.45
N PRO A 129 7.98 0.83 -3.10
CA PRO A 129 7.32 -0.28 -2.45
C PRO A 129 5.80 -0.20 -2.65
N GLN A 130 5.19 -1.34 -2.97
CA GLN A 130 3.74 -1.44 -3.20
C GLN A 130 2.97 -1.49 -1.88
N GLY A 131 1.74 -0.97 -1.90
CA GLY A 131 0.81 -1.02 -0.77
C GLY A 131 1.13 -0.10 0.41
N ALA A 132 2.14 0.78 0.32
CA ALA A 132 2.51 1.69 1.42
C ALA A 132 1.39 2.60 1.90
N ALA A 133 0.60 3.15 0.98
CA ALA A 133 -0.54 4.00 1.34
C ALA A 133 -1.67 3.20 2.03
N VAL A 134 -1.85 1.94 1.63
CA VAL A 134 -2.86 1.06 2.24
C VAL A 134 -2.43 0.69 3.65
N TRP A 135 -1.17 0.30 3.83
CA TRP A 135 -0.61 0.03 5.14
C TRP A 135 -0.70 1.25 6.06
N ASP A 136 -0.29 2.43 5.61
CA ASP A 136 -0.34 3.64 6.45
C ASP A 136 -1.77 3.99 6.90
N ARG A 137 -2.76 3.78 6.02
CA ARG A 137 -4.18 3.94 6.34
C ARG A 137 -4.65 2.92 7.37
N ILE A 138 -4.34 1.64 7.18
CA ILE A 138 -4.69 0.57 8.13
C ILE A 138 -4.03 0.82 9.49
N ALA A 139 -2.73 1.16 9.50
CA ALA A 139 -2.00 1.47 10.73
C ALA A 139 -2.62 2.66 11.48
N THR A 140 -3.00 3.72 10.75
CA THR A 140 -3.70 4.86 11.32
C THR A 140 -5.05 4.46 11.91
N ALA A 141 -5.83 3.65 11.20
CA ALA A 141 -7.13 3.16 11.67
C ALA A 141 -6.98 2.26 12.91
N ILE A 142 -5.98 1.38 12.96
CA ILE A 142 -5.69 0.54 14.13
C ILE A 142 -5.35 1.41 15.34
N SER A 143 -4.47 2.41 15.15
CA SER A 143 -4.05 3.32 16.23
C SER A 143 -5.23 4.13 16.78
N GLN A 144 -6.09 4.65 15.90
CA GLN A 144 -7.32 5.36 16.28
C GLN A 144 -8.29 4.45 17.04
N ALA A 145 -8.60 3.27 16.49
CA ALA A 145 -9.50 2.31 17.13
C ALA A 145 -8.99 1.84 18.49
N ALA A 146 -7.70 1.56 18.62
CA ALA A 146 -7.05 1.23 19.88
C ALA A 146 -7.20 2.36 20.91
N THR A 147 -6.93 3.60 20.50
CA THR A 147 -7.07 4.79 21.35
C THR A 147 -8.51 4.97 21.84
N HIS A 148 -9.51 4.79 20.96
CA HIS A 148 -10.92 4.85 21.34
C HIS A 148 -11.33 3.76 22.35
N GLN A 149 -10.64 2.62 22.34
CA GLN A 149 -10.87 1.52 23.29
C GLN A 149 -9.99 1.61 24.56
N GLY A 150 -9.21 2.68 24.71
CA GLY A 150 -8.29 2.85 25.84
C GLY A 150 -7.09 1.91 25.83
N ILE A 151 -6.72 1.37 24.66
CA ILE A 151 -5.54 0.52 24.48
C ILE A 151 -4.33 1.43 24.23
N PRO A 152 -3.25 1.34 25.04
CA PRO A 152 -2.02 2.07 24.78
C PRO A 152 -1.40 1.68 23.43
N VAL A 153 -0.96 2.68 22.66
CA VAL A 153 -0.31 2.49 21.36
C VAL A 153 1.07 3.14 21.37
N GLY A 154 2.11 2.37 21.03
CA GLY A 154 3.44 2.85 20.72
C GLY A 154 3.73 2.75 19.22
N GLU A 155 4.41 3.73 18.64
CA GLU A 155 4.87 3.68 17.25
C GLU A 155 6.37 3.39 17.17
N GLY A 156 6.77 2.70 16.11
CA GLY A 156 8.16 2.38 15.82
C GLY A 156 8.42 2.33 14.31
N ALA A 157 9.66 2.03 13.96
CA ALA A 157 10.09 1.90 12.58
C ALA A 157 10.93 0.62 12.38
N ARG A 158 10.79 0.00 11.21
CA ARG A 158 11.60 -1.12 10.74
C ARG A 158 12.33 -0.75 9.46
N GLU A 159 13.51 -1.35 9.30
CA GLU A 159 14.27 -1.29 8.07
C GLU A 159 14.04 -2.54 7.22
N PHE A 160 14.19 -2.39 5.91
CA PHE A 160 14.04 -3.49 4.97
C PHE A 160 15.33 -3.72 4.21
N VAL A 161 15.57 -4.98 3.87
CA VAL A 161 16.64 -5.42 2.98
C VAL A 161 16.03 -6.18 1.80
N LYS A 162 16.70 -6.08 0.66
CA LYS A 162 16.35 -6.86 -0.52
C LYS A 162 16.53 -8.35 -0.20
N GLY A 163 15.47 -9.14 -0.37
CA GLY A 163 15.53 -10.59 -0.23
C GLY A 163 16.26 -11.25 -1.39
N GLU A 164 16.77 -12.46 -1.17
CA GLU A 164 17.37 -13.28 -2.22
C GLU A 164 16.26 -13.80 -3.16
N ASN A 165 16.06 -13.13 -4.30
CA ASN A 165 15.14 -13.60 -5.34
C ASN A 165 15.90 -14.13 -6.55
N ALA A 166 15.50 -15.32 -7.03
CA ALA A 166 15.89 -15.84 -8.32
C ALA A 166 15.35 -14.94 -9.46
N SER A 167 16.17 -14.75 -10.49
CA SER A 167 15.91 -13.91 -11.65
C SER A 167 14.51 -14.15 -12.26
N GLY A 168 13.68 -13.10 -12.34
CA GLY A 168 12.37 -13.13 -13.03
C GLY A 168 11.12 -12.97 -12.17
N ARG A 169 11.25 -12.80 -10.84
CA ARG A 169 10.14 -12.46 -9.93
C ARG A 169 10.21 -10.99 -9.48
N PRO A 170 9.07 -10.37 -9.09
CA PRO A 170 9.08 -9.04 -8.48
C PRO A 170 10.04 -9.02 -7.29
N GLU A 171 10.75 -7.91 -7.11
CA GLU A 171 11.76 -7.77 -6.08
C GLU A 171 11.09 -7.73 -4.70
N ILE A 172 11.35 -8.71 -3.84
CA ILE A 172 10.76 -8.78 -2.50
C ILE A 172 11.76 -8.21 -1.49
N TRP A 173 11.28 -7.30 -0.67
CA TRP A 173 12.01 -6.72 0.45
C TRP A 173 11.43 -7.26 1.75
N ILE A 174 12.29 -7.72 2.64
CA ILE A 174 11.96 -8.30 3.94
C ILE A 174 12.49 -7.44 5.07
N VAL A 175 11.88 -7.52 6.24
CA VAL A 175 12.39 -6.85 7.45
C VAL A 175 13.83 -7.30 7.72
N ARG A 176 14.72 -6.33 7.96
CA ARG A 176 16.07 -6.60 8.43
C ARG A 176 15.99 -7.20 9.85
N VAL A 177 16.35 -8.47 9.99
CA VAL A 177 16.54 -9.08 11.30
C VAL A 177 17.89 -8.58 11.83
N ALA A 178 17.86 -7.95 13.00
CA ALA A 178 19.06 -7.49 13.71
C ALA A 178 19.79 -8.65 14.39
#